data_AF-A0A7W0D953-F1
#
_entry.id   AF-A0A7W0D953-F1
#
_cell.length_a   1.000
_cell.length_b   1.000
_cell.length_c   1.000
_cell.angle_alpha   90.00
_cell.angle_beta   90.00
_cell.angle_gamma   90.00
#
_symmetry.space_group_name_H-M   'P 1'
#
loop_
_entity.id
_entity.type
_entity.pdbx_description
1 polymer ?
#
loop_
_entity_poly.entity_id
_entity_poly.type
_entity_poly.pdbx_seq_one_letter_code
_entity_poly.pdbx_strand_id
1 'polypeptide(L)' 'MVPTYFVTELQERLDIAIEQLRDQMVALGTEYGFLHPEVQQCSRELDQLILQYYAMQRKQ' A
#
# COMPACT_ATOMS: atom_id res chain seq x y z
N MET A 1 -4.04 -12.75 24.61
CA MET A 1 -4.79 -11.50 24.36
C MET A 1 -3.78 -10.50 23.82
N VAL A 2 -3.68 -10.37 22.49
CA VAL A 2 -2.77 -9.40 21.85
C VAL A 2 -3.41 -8.02 22.02
N PRO A 3 -2.69 -6.98 22.47
CA PRO A 3 -3.31 -5.69 22.75
C PRO A 3 -3.83 -5.08 21.44
N THR A 4 -5.12 -4.76 21.41
CA THR A 4 -5.82 -4.13 20.27
C THR A 4 -5.18 -2.82 19.80
N TYR A 5 -4.39 -2.17 20.66
CA TYR A 5 -3.68 -0.92 20.37
C TYR A 5 -2.53 -1.07 19.36
N PHE A 6 -1.88 -2.24 19.28
CA PHE A 6 -0.79 -2.46 18.32
C PHE A 6 -1.29 -2.78 16.91
N VAL A 7 -2.50 -3.33 16.81
CA VAL A 7 -3.09 -3.70 15.52
C VAL A 7 -3.48 -2.45 14.73
N THR A 8 -4.01 -1.43 15.40
CA THR A 8 -4.36 -0.15 14.78
C THR A 8 -3.13 0.59 14.28
N GLU A 9 -2.05 0.64 15.07
CA GLU A 9 -0.84 1.38 14.69
C GLU A 9 -0.13 0.78 13.47
N LEU A 10 -0.09 -0.55 13.35
CA LEU A 10 0.47 -1.23 12.18
C LEU A 10 -0.42 -1.07 10.94
N GLN A 11 -1.74 -1.11 11.13
CA GLN A 11 -2.72 -0.91 10.07
C GLN A 11 -2.71 0.53 9.55
N GLU A 12 -2.63 1.53 10.45
CA GLU A 12 -2.49 2.95 10.08
C GLU A 12 -1.19 3.20 9.29
N ARG A 13 -0.08 2.56 9.67
CA ARG A 13 1.18 2.65 8.91
C ARG A 13 1.06 2.03 7.51
N LEU A 14 0.32 0.93 7.38
CA LEU A 14 0.02 0.31 6.09
C LEU A 14 -0.87 1.22 5.24
N ASP A 15 -1.92 1.81 5.83
CA ASP A 15 -2.82 2.72 5.13
C ASP A 15 -2.07 3.94 4.61
N ILE A 16 -1.23 4.57 5.44
CA ILE A 16 -0.38 5.70 5.03
C ILE A 16 0.56 5.29 3.89
N ALA A 17 1.18 4.10 3.97
CA ALA A 17 2.07 3.62 2.92
C ALA A 17 1.33 3.36 1.60
N ILE A 18 0.12 2.80 1.66
CA ILE A 18 -0.73 2.57 0.49
C ILE A 18 -1.13 3.90 -0.15
N GLU A 19 -1.53 4.90 0.64
CA GLU A 19 -1.90 6.22 0.12
C GLU A 19 -0.71 6.94 -0.52
N GLN A 20 0.45 6.95 0.13
CA GLN A 20 1.67 7.57 -0.41
C GLN A 20 2.08 6.93 -1.74
N LEU A 21 2.05 5.60 -1.82
CA LEU A 21 2.44 4.88 -3.01
C LEU A 21 1.42 5.07 -4.15
N ARG A 22 0.13 5.17 -3.82
CA ARG A 22 -0.93 5.50 -4.78
C ARG A 22 -0.70 6.89 -5.38
N ASP A 23 -0.44 7.89 -4.55
CA ASP A 23 -0.22 9.26 -5.02
C ASP A 23 1.04 9.35 -5.89
N GLN A 24 2.10 8.62 -5.53
CA GLN A 24 3.31 8.52 -6.35
C GLN A 24 3.04 7.83 -7.69
N MET A 25 2.24 6.75 -7.71
CA MET A 25 1.84 6.07 -8.94
C MET A 25 1.01 6.96 -9.86
N VAL A 26 0.12 7.80 -9.30
CA VAL A 26 -0.69 8.76 -10.06
C VAL A 26 0.19 9.88 -10.63
N ALA A 27 1.13 10.40 -9.85
CA ALA A 27 2.08 11.41 -10.32
C ALA A 27 2.94 10.88 -11.48
N LEU A 28 3.56 9.72 -11.28
CA LEU A 28 4.38 9.06 -12.31
C LEU A 28 3.55 8.65 -13.53
N GLY A 29 2.31 8.18 -13.33
CA GLY A 29 1.39 7.80 -14.39
C GLY A 29 0.91 8.99 -15.21
N THR A 30 0.82 10.17 -14.59
CA THR A 30 0.50 11.44 -15.26
C THR A 30 1.71 11.98 -16.03
N GLU A 31 2.92 11.83 -15.48
CA GLU A 31 4.16 12.36 -16.06
C GLU A 31 4.69 11.48 -17.20
N TYR A 32 4.76 10.16 -16.98
CA TYR A 32 5.41 9.21 -17.88
C TYR A 32 4.43 8.26 -18.60
N GLY A 33 3.17 8.22 -18.17
CA GLY A 33 2.17 7.30 -18.68
C GLY A 33 2.14 5.96 -17.96
N PHE A 34 1.02 5.25 -18.09
CA PHE A 34 0.75 4.01 -17.35
C PHE A 34 1.78 2.89 -17.56
N LEU A 35 2.38 2.82 -18.75
CA LEU A 35 3.34 1.76 -19.10
C LEU A 35 4.76 2.05 -18.63
N HIS A 36 5.01 3.17 -17.94
CA HIS A 36 6.34 3.49 -17.45
C HIS A 36 6.81 2.42 -16.44
N PRO A 37 8.08 1.96 -16.52
CA PRO A 37 8.60 0.93 -15.61
C PRO A 37 8.42 1.28 -14.12
N GLU A 38 8.52 2.56 -13.77
CA GLU A 38 8.35 3.04 -12.39
C GLU A 38 6.88 2.99 -11.96
N VAL A 39 5.94 3.31 -12.85
CA VAL A 39 4.49 3.18 -12.58
C VAL A 39 4.11 1.70 -12.40
N GLN A 40 4.66 0.83 -13.25
CA GLN A 40 4.48 -0.62 -13.15
C GLN A 40 5.13 -1.19 -11.87
N GLN A 41 6.24 -0.60 -11.42
CA GLN A 41 6.86 -0.95 -10.15
C GLN A 41 6.00 -0.51 -8.96
N CYS A 42 5.53 0.74 -8.94
CA CYS A 42 4.59 1.22 -7.92
C CYS A 42 3.33 0.36 -7.85
N SER A 43 2.78 -0.08 -9.00
CA SER A 43 1.63 -0.99 -9.03
C SER A 43 1.92 -2.31 -8.32
N ARG A 44 3.08 -2.93 -8.57
CA ARG A 44 3.47 -4.19 -7.92
C ARG A 44 3.66 -4.03 -6.42
N GLU A 45 4.28 -2.93 -6.01
CA GLU A 45 4.49 -2.61 -4.59
C GLU A 45 3.14 -2.34 -3.89
N LEU A 46 2.20 -1.67 -4.56
CA LEU A 46 0.85 -1.41 -4.06
C LEU A 46 0.08 -2.73 -3.85
N ASP A 47 0.12 -3.62 -4.84
CA ASP A 47 -0.48 -4.96 -4.74
C ASP A 47 0.07 -5.73 -3.52
N GLN A 48 1.38 -5.67 -3.28
CA GLN A 48 2.00 -6.32 -2.12
C GLN A 48 1.53 -5.73 -0.78
N LEU A 49 1.38 -4.40 -0.69
CA LEU A 49 0.87 -3.74 0.51
C LEU A 49 -0.60 -4.08 0.77
N ILE A 50 -1.42 -4.14 -0.28
CA ILE A 50 -2.83 -4.53 -0.20
C ILE A 50 -2.96 -5.99 0.26
N LEU A 51 -2.15 -6.89 -0.28
CA LEU A 51 -2.12 -8.30 0.16
C LEU A 51 -1.73 -8.42 1.63
N GLN A 52 -0.77 -7.63 2.11
CA GLN A 52 -0.39 -7.59 3.53
C GLN A 52 -1.52 -7.06 4.41
N TYR A 53 -2.20 -6.00 3.97
CA TYR A 53 -3.37 -5.45 4.65
C TYR A 53 -4.47 -6.51 4.83
N TYR A 54 -4.84 -7.22 3.75
CA TYR A 54 -5.83 -8.30 3.82
C TYR A 54 -5.36 -9.50 4.65
N ALA A 55 -4.07 -9.84 4.61
CA ALA A 55 -3.52 -10.92 5.42
C ALA A 55 -3.56 -10.60 6.93
N MET A 56 -3.41 -9.32 7.31
CA MET A 56 -3.59 -8.87 8.69
C MET A 56 -5.06 -8.90 9.11
N GLN A 57 -5.99 -8.46 8.23
CA GLN A 57 -7.41 -8.50 8.55
C GLN A 57 -7.98 -9.92 8.67
N ARG A 58 -7.51 -10.89 7.86
CA ARG A 58 -7.95 -12.30 7.97
C ARG A 58 -7.45 -13.04 9.22
N LYS A 59 -6.48 -12.46 9.95
CA LYS A 59 -5.92 -13.06 11.17
C LYS A 59 -6.60 -12.53 12.45
N GLN A 60 -7.58 -11.63 12.32
CA GLN A 60 -8.47 -11.23 13.41
C GLN A 60 -9.71 -12.11 13.46
#